data_AF-A0A4Q3JBL6-F1
#
_entry.id   AF-A0A4Q3JBL6-F1
#
_cell.length_a   1.000
_cell.length_b   1.000
_cell.length_c   1.000
_cell.angle_alpha   90.00
_cell.angle_beta   90.00
_cell.angle_gamma   90.00
#
_symmetry.space_group_name_H-M   'P 1'
#
loop_
_entity.id
_entity.type
_entity.pdbx_description
1 polymer ?
#
loop_
_entity_poly.entity_id
_entity_poly.type
_entity_poly.pdbx_seq_one_letter_code
_entity_poly.pdbx_strand_id
1 'polypeptide(L)'
;MRVFFVDDQGGSLASLAAGVAALEGFPGASEVHARSVGSPAVSPVVVAALDEIGLVLPPPVRTFSTNEIAPSDRVIAIGPQALGGVERHWEATLPPGDAPALVQRAGTRIVRDGLARRLRQG
;
A
#
# COMPACT_ATOMS: atom_id res chain seq x y z
N MET A 1 -17.21 -1.17 -5.23
CA MET A 1 -16.50 0.12 -5.14
C MET A 1 -15.01 -0.15 -5.30
N ARG A 2 -14.27 0.67 -6.04
CA ARG A 2 -12.82 0.50 -6.18
C ARG A 2 -12.11 1.26 -5.07
N VAL A 3 -11.03 0.68 -4.57
CA VAL A 3 -10.17 1.31 -3.55
C VAL A 3 -8.78 1.46 -4.11
N PHE A 4 -8.27 2.69 -4.06
CA PHE A 4 -6.93 3.04 -4.50
C PHE A 4 -6.08 3.34 -3.27
N PHE A 5 -5.07 2.51 -3.03
CA PHE A 5 -3.99 2.82 -2.11
C PHE A 5 -2.92 3.60 -2.87
N VAL A 6 -2.56 4.76 -2.36
CA VAL A 6 -1.63 5.69 -3.01
C VAL A 6 -0.49 5.99 -2.05
N ASP A 7 0.75 5.92 -2.52
CA ASP A 7 1.89 6.47 -1.78
C ASP A 7 2.71 7.45 -2.65
N ASP A 8 3.62 8.17 -2.03
CA ASP A 8 4.61 9.04 -2.67
C ASP A 8 6.02 8.42 -2.68
N GLN A 9 6.16 7.16 -2.26
CA GLN A 9 7.43 6.43 -2.09
C GLN A 9 7.57 5.28 -3.11
N GLY A 10 7.21 5.53 -4.37
CA GLY A 10 7.41 4.59 -5.47
C GLY A 10 6.49 3.37 -5.46
N GLY A 11 5.40 3.39 -4.69
CA GLY A 11 4.35 2.37 -4.65
C GLY A 11 4.58 1.21 -3.69
N SER A 12 5.64 1.24 -2.90
CA SER A 12 5.97 0.15 -1.97
C SER A 12 4.94 0.01 -0.84
N LEU A 13 4.51 1.12 -0.24
CA LEU A 13 3.50 1.12 0.81
C LEU A 13 2.10 0.85 0.25
N ALA A 14 1.80 1.43 -0.92
CA ALA A 14 0.57 1.17 -1.64
C ALA A 14 0.44 -0.32 -2.02
N SER A 15 1.53 -0.95 -2.48
CA SER A 15 1.57 -2.39 -2.77
C SER A 15 1.31 -3.24 -1.55
N LEU A 16 1.93 -2.91 -0.41
CA LEU A 16 1.70 -3.61 0.85
C LEU A 16 0.23 -3.57 1.23
N ALA A 17 -0.37 -2.37 1.25
CA ALA A 17 -1.76 -2.22 1.64
C ALA A 17 -2.72 -2.89 0.67
N ALA A 18 -2.48 -2.75 -0.63
CA ALA A 18 -3.29 -3.38 -1.66
C ALA A 18 -3.21 -4.91 -1.57
N GLY A 19 -2.02 -5.46 -1.33
CA GLY A 19 -1.83 -6.90 -1.11
C GLY A 19 -2.57 -7.38 0.14
N VAL A 20 -2.36 -6.74 1.29
CA VAL A 20 -3.04 -7.12 2.53
C VAL A 20 -4.57 -7.01 2.37
N ALA A 21 -5.07 -5.95 1.72
CA ALA A 21 -6.49 -5.77 1.46
C ALA A 21 -7.06 -6.82 0.48
N ALA A 22 -6.25 -7.32 -0.46
CA ALA A 22 -6.67 -8.41 -1.34
C ALA A 22 -6.82 -9.74 -0.59
N LEU A 23 -6.03 -9.96 0.46
CA LEU A 23 -6.08 -11.19 1.28
C LEU A 23 -7.11 -11.11 2.41
N GLU A 24 -7.11 -10.04 3.20
CA GLU A 24 -8.02 -9.88 4.35
C GLU A 24 -9.40 -9.33 3.92
N GLY A 25 -9.50 -8.83 2.69
CA GLY A 25 -10.64 -8.05 2.23
C GLY A 25 -10.57 -6.59 2.69
N PHE A 26 -11.34 -5.74 2.01
CA PHE A 26 -11.60 -4.39 2.47
C PHE A 26 -13.11 -4.12 2.42
N PRO A 27 -13.74 -3.63 3.50
CA PRO A 27 -15.20 -3.47 3.54
C PRO A 27 -15.75 -2.68 2.36
N GLY A 28 -16.62 -3.33 1.58
CA GLY A 28 -17.28 -2.73 0.40
C GLY A 28 -16.40 -2.62 -0.85
N ALA A 29 -15.13 -3.01 -0.81
CA ALA A 29 -14.28 -3.05 -1.99
C ALA A 29 -14.67 -4.21 -2.91
N SER A 30 -14.89 -3.91 -4.18
CA SER A 30 -14.98 -4.90 -5.26
C SER A 30 -13.63 -5.09 -5.96
N GLU A 31 -12.79 -4.06 -5.92
CA GLU A 31 -11.45 -4.07 -6.50
C GLU A 31 -10.51 -3.22 -5.65
N VAL A 32 -9.25 -3.63 -5.60
CA VAL A 32 -8.19 -2.94 -4.87
C VAL A 32 -7.02 -2.68 -5.82
N HIS A 33 -6.51 -1.45 -5.77
CA HIS A 33 -5.50 -0.94 -6.67
C HIS A 33 -4.34 -0.32 -5.88
N ALA A 34 -3.10 -0.63 -6.27
CA ALA A 34 -1.91 0.08 -5.78
C ALA A 34 -1.51 1.17 -6.79
N ARG A 35 -1.22 2.37 -6.30
CA ARG A 35 -0.80 3.52 -7.09
C ARG A 35 0.33 4.28 -6.42
N SER A 36 1.13 4.97 -7.22
CA SER A 36 2.26 5.79 -6.77
C SER A 36 2.15 7.18 -7.38
N VAL A 37 2.33 8.24 -6.59
CA VAL A 37 2.43 9.61 -7.11
C VAL A 37 3.69 9.77 -7.98
N GLY A 38 4.76 9.04 -7.67
CA GLY A 38 6.01 9.02 -8.42
C GLY A 38 6.16 7.80 -9.34
N SER A 39 7.34 7.67 -9.96
CA SER A 39 7.69 6.48 -10.75
C SER A 39 7.61 5.22 -9.89
N PRO A 40 6.88 4.18 -10.32
CA PRO A 40 6.81 2.92 -9.59
C PRO A 40 8.18 2.26 -9.47
N ALA A 41 8.60 1.96 -8.24
CA ALA A 41 9.83 1.24 -7.91
C ALA A 41 9.60 0.45 -6.61
N VAL A 42 8.77 -0.59 -6.69
CA VAL A 42 8.44 -1.41 -5.53
C VAL A 42 9.68 -2.12 -5.00
N SER A 43 9.99 -1.93 -3.73
CA SER A 43 11.15 -2.55 -3.08
C SER A 43 11.04 -4.08 -3.08
N PRO A 44 12.13 -4.82 -3.40
CA PRO A 44 12.15 -6.29 -3.31
C PRO A 44 11.79 -6.83 -1.92
N VAL A 45 12.04 -6.05 -0.86
CA VAL A 45 11.68 -6.44 0.52
C VAL A 45 10.16 -6.43 0.73
N VAL A 46 9.45 -5.52 0.05
CA VAL A 46 7.98 -5.52 0.05
C VAL A 46 7.43 -6.75 -0.67
N VAL A 47 8.03 -7.13 -1.80
CA VAL A 47 7.65 -8.35 -2.52
C VAL A 47 7.80 -9.56 -1.61
N ALA A 48 8.94 -9.70 -0.92
CA ALA A 48 9.17 -10.78 0.02
C ALA A 48 8.16 -10.79 1.18
N ALA A 49 7.80 -9.62 1.73
CA ALA A 49 6.83 -9.53 2.82
C ALA A 49 5.40 -9.90 2.42
N LEU A 50 5.05 -9.74 1.13
CA LEU A 50 3.78 -10.19 0.55
C LEU A 50 3.79 -11.70 0.26
N ASP A 51 4.90 -12.22 -0.25
CA ASP A 51 5.08 -13.66 -0.48
C ASP A 51 4.93 -14.46 0.84
N GLU A 52 5.44 -13.92 1.94
CA GLU A 52 5.28 -14.50 3.29
C GLU A 52 3.82 -14.69 3.74
N ILE A 53 2.88 -13.90 3.21
CA ILE A 53 1.44 -14.04 3.51
C ILE A 53 0.68 -14.73 2.38
N GLY A 54 1.38 -15.37 1.44
CA GLY A 54 0.80 -16.13 0.34
C GLY A 54 0.46 -15.30 -0.90
N LEU A 55 0.94 -14.06 -1.00
CA LEU A 55 0.83 -13.26 -2.22
C LEU A 55 2.06 -13.43 -3.11
N VAL A 56 1.91 -14.28 -4.11
CA VAL A 56 2.98 -14.64 -5.07
C VAL A 56 3.51 -13.43 -5.84
N LEU A 57 2.67 -12.41 -6.08
CA LEU A 57 3.08 -11.16 -6.72
C LEU A 57 2.34 -9.96 -6.10
N PRO A 58 3.03 -8.82 -5.85
CA PRO A 58 2.34 -7.59 -5.48
C PRO A 58 1.37 -7.17 -6.60
N PRO A 59 0.27 -6.49 -6.26
CA PRO A 59 -0.56 -5.82 -7.24
C PRO A 59 0.31 -4.89 -8.09
N PRO A 60 0.14 -4.84 -9.42
CA PRO A 60 0.93 -3.97 -10.27
C PRO A 60 0.71 -2.50 -9.85
N VAL A 61 1.80 -1.83 -9.48
CA VAL A 61 1.77 -0.40 -9.18
C VAL A 61 1.78 0.39 -10.47
N ARG A 62 0.88 1.35 -10.56
CA ARG A 62 0.85 2.34 -11.64
C ARG A 62 0.99 3.74 -11.07
N THR A 63 1.43 4.67 -11.90
CA THR A 63 1.39 6.09 -11.54
C THR A 63 -0.05 6.50 -11.27
N PHE A 64 -0.25 7.27 -10.20
CA PHE A 64 -1.55 7.77 -9.79
C PHE A 64 -2.02 8.86 -10.75
N SER A 65 -3.24 8.73 -11.27
CA SER A 65 -3.90 9.76 -12.05
C SER A 65 -5.31 9.98 -11.52
N THR A 66 -5.62 11.23 -11.18
CA THR A 66 -6.95 11.61 -10.69
C THR A 66 -8.04 11.43 -11.74
N ASN A 67 -7.67 11.40 -13.03
CA ASN A 67 -8.61 11.20 -14.14
C ASN A 67 -9.23 9.78 -14.18
N GLU A 68 -8.63 8.82 -13.48
CA GLU A 68 -9.12 7.42 -13.43
C GLU A 68 -10.13 7.18 -12.29
N ILE A 69 -10.33 8.18 -11.43
CA ILE A 69 -11.08 8.08 -10.18
C ILE A 69 -12.52 8.53 -10.42
N ALA A 70 -13.45 7.60 -10.22
CA ALA A 70 -14.87 7.90 -10.19
C ALA A 70 -15.27 8.45 -8.81
N PRO A 71 -16.35 9.24 -8.71
CA PRO A 71 -16.81 9.77 -7.41
C PRO A 71 -17.16 8.71 -6.36
N SER A 72 -17.43 7.47 -6.80
CA SER A 72 -17.74 6.33 -5.94
C SER A 72 -16.52 5.55 -5.48
N ASP A 73 -15.32 5.92 -5.93
CA ASP A 73 -14.08 5.27 -5.53
C ASP A 73 -13.52 5.87 -4.24
N ARG A 74 -12.78 5.05 -3.50
CA ARG A 74 -12.08 5.48 -2.29
C ARG A 74 -10.60 5.59 -2.56
N VAL A 75 -10.00 6.68 -2.07
CA VAL A 75 -8.58 6.96 -2.23
C VAL A 75 -7.95 7.10 -0.86
N ILE A 76 -7.03 6.20 -0.54
CA ILE A 76 -6.36 6.12 0.75
C ILE A 76 -4.87 6.35 0.53
N ALA A 77 -4.36 7.48 1.02
CA ALA A 77 -2.93 7.76 1.02
C ALA A 77 -2.24 6.98 2.14
N ILE A 78 -1.04 6.47 1.84
CA ILE A 78 -0.20 5.76 2.79
C ILE A 78 1.20 6.32 2.69
N GLY A 79 1.75 6.76 3.81
CA GLY A 79 3.06 7.37 3.84
C GLY A 79 3.29 8.21 5.09
N PRO A 80 4.49 8.75 5.26
CA PRO A 80 4.82 9.60 6.41
C PRO A 80 4.09 10.94 6.38
N GLN A 81 3.62 11.38 5.20
CA GLN A 81 2.95 12.66 5.01
C GLN A 81 1.57 12.47 4.40
N ALA A 82 0.63 13.34 4.78
CA ALA A 82 -0.69 13.37 4.19
C ALA A 82 -0.60 13.92 2.75
N LEU A 83 -1.24 13.22 1.81
CA LEU A 83 -1.42 13.72 0.46
C LEU A 83 -2.72 14.53 0.38
N GLY A 84 -2.69 15.67 -0.30
CA GLY A 84 -3.90 16.46 -0.54
C GLY A 84 -4.87 15.74 -1.50
N GLY A 85 -6.18 15.94 -1.31
CA GLY A 85 -7.20 15.44 -2.24
C GLY A 85 -7.53 13.95 -2.12
N VAL A 86 -7.13 13.30 -1.03
CA VAL A 86 -7.47 11.90 -0.71
C VAL A 86 -8.52 11.84 0.40
N GLU A 87 -9.30 10.76 0.43
CA GLU A 87 -10.35 10.58 1.45
C GLU A 87 -9.75 10.38 2.84
N ARG A 88 -8.68 9.58 2.92
CA ARG A 88 -8.00 9.23 4.17
C ARG A 88 -6.50 9.13 3.98
N HIS A 89 -5.80 9.28 5.09
CA HIS A 89 -4.36 9.08 5.18
C HIS A 89 -4.04 8.11 6.32
N TRP A 90 -3.19 7.12 6.03
CA TRP A 90 -2.60 6.23 7.01
C TRP A 90 -1.11 6.44 7.09
N GLU A 91 -0.66 6.85 8.28
CA GLU A 91 0.77 7.01 8.53
C GLU A 91 1.48 5.66 8.57
N ALA A 92 2.47 5.50 7.69
CA ALA A 92 3.35 4.35 7.65
C ALA A 92 4.68 4.72 6.98
N THR A 93 5.75 4.11 7.45
CA THR A 93 7.11 4.34 6.95
C THR A 93 7.83 3.01 6.86
N LEU A 94 8.44 2.73 5.71
CA LEU A 94 9.31 1.57 5.55
C LEU A 94 10.69 1.86 6.14
N PRO A 95 11.41 0.84 6.64
CA PRO A 95 12.82 0.99 6.98
C PRO A 95 13.62 1.56 5.80
N PRO A 96 14.67 2.34 6.05
CA PRO A 96 15.50 2.90 4.98
C PRO A 96 16.22 1.77 4.21
N GLY A 97 16.48 2.01 2.93
CA GLY A 97 17.02 0.98 2.02
C GLY A 97 18.44 0.50 2.37
N ASP A 98 19.18 1.27 3.17
CA ASP A 98 20.52 0.97 3.67
C ASP A 98 20.52 0.30 5.05
N ALA A 99 19.37 0.12 5.70
CA ALA A 99 19.28 -0.60 6.96
C ALA A 99 19.69 -2.08 6.77
N PRO A 100 20.15 -2.76 7.83
CA PRO A 100 20.44 -4.19 7.77
C PRO A 100 19.24 -5.01 7.27
N ALA A 101 19.48 -6.07 6.50
CA ALA A 101 18.41 -6.87 5.89
C ALA A 101 17.39 -7.43 6.91
N LEU A 102 17.85 -7.79 8.12
CA LEU A 102 16.97 -8.20 9.21
C LEU A 102 16.02 -7.08 9.65
N VAL A 103 16.54 -5.85 9.76
CA VAL A 103 15.76 -4.65 10.12
C VAL A 103 14.76 -4.32 9.02
N GLN A 104 15.17 -4.40 7.75
CA GLN A 104 14.27 -4.18 6.63
C GLN A 104 13.10 -5.18 6.66
N ARG A 105 13.38 -6.48 6.76
CA ARG A 105 12.33 -7.52 6.80
C ARG A 105 11.41 -7.37 8.01
N ALA A 106 11.97 -7.23 9.22
CA ALA A 106 11.19 -7.09 10.43
C ALA A 106 10.32 -5.83 10.42
N GLY A 107 10.88 -4.69 10.00
CA GLY A 107 10.15 -3.42 9.90
C GLY A 107 9.04 -3.47 8.85
N THR A 108 9.29 -4.07 7.68
CA THR A 108 8.26 -4.26 6.65
C THR A 108 7.11 -5.13 7.16
N ARG A 109 7.38 -6.20 7.92
CA ARG A 109 6.32 -7.01 8.57
C ARG A 109 5.51 -6.21 9.57
N ILE A 110 6.16 -5.39 10.41
CA ILE A 110 5.47 -4.53 11.38
C ILE A 110 4.51 -3.57 10.65
N VAL A 111 4.96 -2.96 9.55
CA VAL A 111 4.13 -2.07 8.72
C VAL A 111 2.96 -2.83 8.10
N ARG A 112 3.21 -3.99 7.50
CA ARG A 112 2.18 -4.87 6.92
C ARG A 112 1.09 -5.23 7.93
N ASP A 113 1.48 -5.69 9.11
CA ASP A 113 0.54 -6.08 10.17
C ASP A 113 -0.20 -4.86 10.74
N GLY A 114 0.44 -3.69 10.74
CA GLY A 114 -0.20 -2.40 11.05
C GLY A 114 -1.28 -2.02 10.05
N LEU A 115 -1.02 -2.21 8.75
CA LEU A 115 -2.00 -1.98 7.68
C LEU A 115 -3.17 -2.96 7.78
N ALA A 116 -2.91 -4.24 8.03
CA ALA A 116 -3.94 -5.25 8.29
C ALA A 116 -4.92 -4.83 9.40
N ARG A 117 -4.39 -4.34 10.52
CA ARG A 117 -5.22 -3.83 11.63
C ARG A 117 -6.08 -2.63 11.21
N ARG A 118 -5.53 -1.70 10.41
CA ARG A 118 -6.28 -0.52 9.91
C ARG A 118 -7.38 -0.91 8.93
N LEU A 119 -7.13 -1.86 8.03
CA LEU A 119 -8.10 -2.36 7.06
C LEU A 119 -9.36 -2.92 7.76
N ARG A 120 -9.18 -3.61 8.89
CA ARG A 120 -10.27 -4.12 9.72
C ARG A 120 -11.08 -3.04 10.44
N GLN A 121 -10.53 -1.84 10.60
CA GLN A 121 -11.18 -0.71 11.29
C GLN A 121 -12.05 0.14 10.34
N GLY A 122 -11.93 -0.05 9.01
CA GLY A 122 -12.82 0.53 8.00
C GLY A 122 -12.54 1.97 7.66
#